data_AF-A0A1S4CE28-F1
#
_entry.id   AF-A0A1S4CE28-F1
#
_cell.length_a   1.000
_cell.length_b   1.000
_cell.length_c   1.000
_cell.angle_alpha   90.00
_cell.angle_beta   90.00
_cell.angle_gamma   90.00
#
_symmetry.space_group_name_H-M   'P 1'
#
loop_
_entity.id
_entity.type
_entity.pdbx_description
1 polymer ?
#
loop_
_entity_poly.entity_id
_entity_poly.type
_entity_poly.pdbx_seq_one_letter_code
_entity_poly.pdbx_strand_id
1 'polypeptide(L)'
;MTLAKCYPNEFDEVQIRDLSYQLDTFRIMRCANAKFSNLKGISDLAKALVEANLVKTYSYIYLLLKLTLILLVATATVERAFSSVKQIKNDERNSMGDQYLNDCLVCYIERDVFTNVSNDVIIDRFQNMKIRRGQL
;
A
#
# COMPACT_ATOMS: atom_id res chain seq x y z
N MET A 1 10.62 -18.16 6.84
CA MET A 1 10.48 -18.75 5.48
C MET A 1 9.07 -18.76 4.92
N THR A 2 8.01 -18.78 5.74
CA THR A 2 6.62 -18.93 5.26
C THR A 2 6.22 -17.91 4.20
N LEU A 3 6.63 -16.64 4.35
CA LEU A 3 6.32 -15.61 3.36
C LEU A 3 6.92 -15.89 1.98
N ALA A 4 8.18 -16.35 1.91
CA ALA A 4 8.81 -16.68 0.63
C ALA A 4 8.07 -17.80 -0.11
N LYS A 5 7.51 -18.77 0.64
CA LYS A 5 6.68 -19.86 0.07
C LYS A 5 5.37 -19.37 -0.55
N CYS A 6 4.90 -18.17 -0.22
CA CYS A 6 3.73 -17.56 -0.84
C CYS A 6 4.01 -17.00 -2.25
N TYR A 7 5.28 -16.93 -2.66
CA TYR A 7 5.75 -16.33 -3.91
C TYR A 7 6.57 -17.34 -4.71
N PRO A 8 5.96 -18.42 -5.23
CA PRO A 8 6.68 -19.50 -5.91
C PRO A 8 7.31 -19.09 -7.26
N ASN A 9 6.85 -17.98 -7.85
CA ASN A 9 7.45 -17.44 -9.08
C ASN A 9 8.76 -16.68 -8.80
N GLU A 10 8.90 -16.16 -7.58
CA GLU A 10 10.03 -15.36 -7.12
C GLU A 10 11.01 -16.17 -6.26
N PHE A 11 10.55 -17.26 -5.65
CA PHE A 11 11.30 -18.15 -4.77
C PHE A 11 10.99 -19.62 -5.04
N ASP A 12 11.85 -20.28 -5.81
CA ASP A 12 11.90 -21.74 -5.91
C ASP A 12 12.55 -22.39 -4.66
N GLU A 13 12.58 -23.72 -4.58
CA GLU A 13 13.18 -24.43 -3.44
C GLU A 13 14.66 -24.10 -3.19
N VAL A 14 15.42 -23.85 -4.26
CA VAL A 14 16.83 -23.50 -4.19
C VAL A 14 16.99 -22.08 -3.65
N GLN A 15 16.23 -21.13 -4.19
CA GLN A 15 16.23 -19.74 -3.76
C GLN A 15 15.74 -19.59 -2.31
N ILE A 16 14.80 -20.43 -1.87
CA ILE A 16 14.38 -20.50 -0.47
C ILE A 16 15.56 -20.94 0.42
N ARG A 17 16.30 -21.98 0.02
CA ARG A 17 17.50 -22.42 0.75
C ARG A 17 18.56 -21.33 0.80
N ASP A 18 18.82 -20.66 -0.33
CA ASP A 18 19.81 -19.58 -0.42
C ASP A 18 19.40 -18.34 0.39
N LEU A 19 18.11 -18.03 0.44
CA LEU A 19 17.54 -17.03 1.33
C LEU A 19 17.81 -17.39 2.80
N SER A 20 17.70 -18.66 3.19
CA SER A 20 18.07 -19.11 4.54
C SER A 20 19.51 -18.76 4.87
N TYR A 21 20.42 -19.12 3.97
CA TYR A 21 21.84 -18.89 4.14
C TYR A 21 22.18 -17.39 4.20
N GLN A 22 21.54 -16.59 3.34
CA GLN A 22 21.67 -15.14 3.38
C GLN A 22 21.17 -14.58 4.72
N LEU A 23 20.05 -15.06 5.26
CA LEU A 23 19.51 -14.61 6.54
C LEU A 23 20.46 -14.90 7.71
N ASP A 24 21.08 -16.09 7.73
CA ASP A 24 22.06 -16.45 8.76
C ASP A 24 23.29 -15.55 8.70
N THR A 25 23.83 -15.34 7.49
CA THR A 25 24.98 -14.45 7.28
C THR A 25 24.63 -12.99 7.59
N PHE A 26 23.44 -12.55 7.21
CA PHE A 26 22.94 -11.20 7.48
C PHE A 26 22.79 -10.96 8.97
N ARG A 27 22.33 -11.96 9.75
CA ARG A 27 22.21 -11.84 11.21
C ARG A 27 23.56 -11.51 11.86
N ILE A 28 24.63 -12.19 11.44
CA ILE A 28 25.98 -11.96 11.94
C ILE A 28 26.47 -10.57 11.53
N MET A 29 26.36 -10.23 10.25
CA MET A 29 26.77 -8.92 9.72
C MET A 29 26.04 -7.77 10.41
N ARG A 30 24.73 -7.91 10.64
CA ARG A 30 23.89 -6.92 11.32
C ARG A 30 24.37 -6.63 12.73
N CYS A 31 24.77 -7.65 13.48
CA CYS A 31 25.32 -7.48 14.84
C CYS A 31 26.66 -6.72 14.84
N ALA A 32 27.46 -6.87 13.79
CA ALA A 32 28.76 -6.21 13.67
C ALA A 32 28.66 -4.75 13.15
N ASN A 33 27.50 -4.32 12.66
CA ASN A 33 27.36 -3.04 11.96
C ASN A 33 26.36 -2.10 12.64
N ALA A 34 26.89 -1.02 13.23
CA ALA A 34 26.10 0.00 13.91
C ALA A 34 25.04 0.68 13.02
N LYS A 35 25.19 0.68 11.68
CA LYS A 35 24.17 1.23 10.76
C LYS A 35 22.84 0.48 10.82
N PHE A 36 22.87 -0.78 11.27
CA PHE A 36 21.66 -1.59 11.44
C PHE A 36 21.21 -1.65 12.90
N SER A 37 21.85 -0.89 13.80
CA SER A 37 21.36 -0.69 15.16
C SER A 37 20.19 0.30 15.14
N ASN A 38 19.16 0.05 15.95
CA ASN A 38 18.00 0.94 16.13
C ASN A 38 17.07 1.16 14.91
N LEU A 39 16.89 0.15 14.05
CA LEU A 39 15.88 0.20 12.98
C LEU A 39 14.46 0.09 13.57
N LYS A 40 13.54 0.98 13.21
CA LYS A 40 12.16 1.00 13.75
C LYS A 40 11.21 0.07 12.99
N GLY A 41 11.59 -0.38 11.80
CA GLY A 41 10.78 -1.31 11.03
C GLY A 41 11.43 -1.80 9.74
N ILE A 42 10.62 -2.53 8.96
CA ILE A 42 11.01 -3.16 7.69
C ILE A 42 11.43 -2.12 6.64
N SER A 43 10.75 -0.96 6.60
CA SER A 43 11.09 0.14 5.70
C SER A 43 12.48 0.71 5.98
N ASP A 44 12.86 0.84 7.26
CA ASP A 44 14.19 1.33 7.65
C ASP A 44 15.27 0.31 7.29
N LEU A 45 14.98 -0.98 7.48
CA LEU A 45 15.88 -2.05 7.07
C LEU A 45 16.13 -2.04 5.55
N ALA A 46 15.09 -1.86 4.74
CA ALA A 46 15.22 -1.75 3.29
C ALA A 46 16.08 -0.54 2.88
N LYS A 47 15.87 0.63 3.51
CA LYS A 47 16.69 1.83 3.29
C LYS A 47 18.15 1.61 3.68
N ALA A 48 18.40 1.05 4.87
CA ALA A 48 19.74 0.79 5.35
C ALA A 48 20.53 -0.17 4.43
N LEU A 49 19.87 -1.17 3.84
CA LEU A 49 20.49 -2.05 2.84
C LEU A 49 20.92 -1.31 1.57
N VAL A 50 20.10 -0.37 1.10
CA VAL A 50 20.42 0.47 -0.07
C VAL A 50 21.58 1.40 0.25
N GLU A 51 21.53 2.11 1.37
CA GLU A 51 22.58 3.05 1.81
C GLU A 51 23.92 2.36 2.07
N ALA A 52 23.89 1.10 2.53
CA ALA A 52 25.09 0.29 2.73
C ALA A 52 25.61 -0.38 1.44
N ASN A 53 24.95 -0.19 0.29
CA ASN A 53 25.23 -0.89 -0.97
C ASN A 53 25.20 -2.43 -0.85
N LEU A 54 24.38 -2.95 0.06
CA LEU A 54 24.29 -4.38 0.39
C LEU A 54 23.15 -5.09 -0.34
N VAL A 55 22.39 -4.38 -1.17
CA VAL A 55 21.24 -4.91 -1.92
C VAL A 55 21.63 -6.10 -2.82
N LYS A 56 22.78 -6.04 -3.49
CA LYS A 56 23.24 -7.15 -4.34
C LYS A 56 23.72 -8.35 -3.52
N THR A 57 24.41 -8.09 -2.40
CA THR A 57 24.93 -9.12 -1.50
C THR A 57 23.82 -9.90 -0.80
N TYR A 58 22.76 -9.21 -0.39
CA TYR A 58 21.60 -9.80 0.28
C TYR A 58 20.34 -9.66 -0.60
N SER A 59 20.48 -10.07 -1.86
CA SER A 59 19.45 -9.95 -2.90
C SER A 59 18.12 -10.59 -2.53
N TYR A 60 18.13 -11.78 -1.93
CA TYR A 60 16.91 -12.49 -1.55
C TYR A 60 16.23 -11.86 -0.34
N ILE A 61 17.01 -11.39 0.63
CA ILE A 61 16.46 -10.62 1.76
C ILE A 61 15.82 -9.33 1.25
N TYR A 62 16.51 -8.61 0.38
CA TYR A 62 15.99 -7.37 -0.18
C TYR A 62 14.72 -7.58 -1.01
N LEU A 63 14.67 -8.65 -1.82
CA LEU A 63 13.48 -9.04 -2.56
C LEU A 63 12.30 -9.33 -1.61
N LEU A 64 12.54 -10.10 -0.54
CA LEU A 64 11.52 -10.40 0.45
C LEU A 64 11.00 -9.13 1.15
N LEU A 65 11.89 -8.19 1.49
CA LEU A 65 11.49 -6.90 2.06
C LEU A 65 10.62 -6.11 1.09
N LYS A 66 10.99 -6.07 -0.20
CA LYS A 66 10.21 -5.39 -1.24
C LYS A 66 8.79 -5.98 -1.36
N LEU A 67 8.68 -7.30 -1.41
CA LEU A 67 7.38 -7.99 -1.47
C LEU A 67 6.54 -7.70 -0.22
N THR A 68 7.17 -7.72 0.97
CA THR A 68 6.49 -7.41 2.23
C THR A 68 5.96 -5.98 2.25
N LEU A 69 6.74 -5.01 1.77
CA LEU A 69 6.33 -3.60 1.70
C LEU A 69 5.20 -3.39 0.71
N ILE A 70 5.25 -4.03 -0.47
CA ILE A 70 4.16 -3.99 -1.46
C ILE A 70 2.89 -4.58 -0.86
N LEU A 71 2.99 -5.72 -0.17
CA LEU A 71 1.86 -6.37 0.47
C LEU A 71 1.24 -5.46 1.55
N LEU A 72 2.06 -4.81 2.37
CA LEU A 72 1.57 -3.88 3.40
C LEU A 72 0.79 -2.71 2.78
N VAL A 73 1.29 -2.14 1.68
CA VAL A 73 0.61 -1.06 0.95
C VAL A 73 -0.69 -1.55 0.32
N ALA A 74 -0.68 -2.75 -0.27
CA ALA A 74 -1.88 -3.36 -0.85
C ALA A 74 -2.95 -3.61 0.23
N THR A 75 -2.58 -4.20 1.37
CA THR A 75 -3.49 -4.44 2.49
C THR A 75 -4.08 -3.13 3.03
N ALA A 76 -3.25 -2.11 3.28
CA ALA A 76 -3.73 -0.81 3.75
C ALA A 76 -4.69 -0.15 2.74
N THR A 77 -4.44 -0.31 1.44
CA THR A 77 -5.31 0.21 0.37
C THR A 77 -6.66 -0.49 0.37
N VAL A 78 -6.66 -1.82 0.51
CA VAL A 78 -7.88 -2.63 0.59
C VAL A 78 -8.68 -2.28 1.84
N GLU A 79 -8.05 -2.24 3.02
CA GLU A 79 -8.71 -1.87 4.28
C GLU A 79 -9.31 -0.47 4.21
N ARG A 80 -8.59 0.50 3.64
CA ARG A 80 -9.10 1.86 3.40
C ARG A 80 -10.31 1.85 2.47
N ALA A 81 -10.28 1.07 1.39
CA ALA A 81 -11.41 0.94 0.47
C ALA A 81 -12.63 0.34 1.19
N PHE A 82 -12.46 -0.76 1.93
CA PHE A 82 -13.53 -1.37 2.72
C PHE A 82 -14.09 -0.44 3.81
N SER A 83 -13.22 0.32 4.48
CA SER A 83 -13.66 1.32 5.44
C SER A 83 -14.45 2.45 4.78
N SER A 84 -14.05 2.87 3.58
CA SER A 84 -14.76 3.88 2.79
C SER A 84 -16.15 3.37 2.38
N VAL A 85 -16.23 2.11 1.92
CA VAL A 85 -17.50 1.43 1.63
C VAL A 85 -18.39 1.43 2.87
N LYS A 86 -17.87 1.02 4.03
CA LYS A 86 -18.61 0.99 5.30
C LYS A 86 -19.09 2.37 5.73
N GLN A 87 -18.34 3.43 5.42
CA GLN A 87 -18.74 4.78 5.76
C GLN A 87 -19.81 5.34 4.81
N ILE A 88 -19.75 5.00 3.52
CA ILE A 88 -20.76 5.39 2.52
C ILE A 88 -22.06 4.59 2.73
N LYS A 89 -21.94 3.28 2.94
CA LYS A 89 -23.03 2.37 3.32
C LYS A 89 -23.12 2.27 4.84
N ASN A 90 -23.82 3.20 5.47
CA ASN A 90 -24.29 2.99 6.85
C ASN A 90 -25.59 2.15 6.84
N ASP A 91 -26.03 1.70 8.01
CA ASP A 91 -27.22 0.84 8.15
C ASP A 91 -28.50 1.46 7.55
N GLU A 92 -28.57 2.79 7.47
CA GLU A 92 -29.69 3.55 6.91
C GLU A 92 -29.59 3.75 5.37
N ARG A 93 -28.41 3.55 4.78
CA ARG A 93 -28.10 3.78 3.35
C ARG A 93 -27.59 2.53 2.64
N ASN A 94 -27.95 1.34 3.14
CA ASN A 94 -27.49 0.07 2.58
C ASN A 94 -28.03 -0.21 1.16
N SER A 95 -29.19 0.37 0.81
CA SER A 95 -29.78 0.35 -0.53
C SER A 95 -29.22 1.48 -1.38
N MET A 96 -28.10 1.23 -2.05
CA MET A 96 -27.48 2.17 -2.98
C MET A 96 -27.03 1.39 -4.21
N GLY A 97 -27.29 1.92 -5.41
CA GLY A 97 -26.93 1.27 -6.66
C GLY A 97 -25.41 1.24 -6.87
N ASP A 98 -24.90 0.16 -7.48
CA ASP A 98 -23.45 -0.07 -7.65
C ASP A 98 -22.72 1.08 -8.34
N GLN A 99 -23.35 1.70 -9.35
CA GLN A 99 -22.75 2.82 -10.07
C GLN A 99 -22.58 4.06 -9.19
N TYR A 100 -23.61 4.41 -8.41
CA TYR A 100 -23.55 5.56 -7.51
C TYR A 100 -22.60 5.31 -6.33
N LEU A 101 -22.52 4.07 -5.82
CA LEU A 101 -21.52 3.68 -4.82
C LEU A 101 -20.10 3.86 -5.36
N ASN A 102 -19.86 3.43 -6.60
CA ASN A 102 -18.56 3.56 -7.23
C ASN A 102 -18.16 5.04 -7.37
N ASP A 103 -19.07 5.89 -7.84
CA ASP A 103 -18.86 7.34 -7.95
C ASP A 103 -18.53 7.97 -6.57
N CYS A 104 -19.24 7.58 -5.50
CA CYS A 104 -18.95 8.04 -4.14
C CYS A 104 -17.61 7.53 -3.60
N LEU A 105 -17.24 6.28 -3.90
CA LEU A 105 -15.98 5.68 -3.45
C LEU A 105 -14.77 6.39 -4.03
N VAL A 106 -14.82 6.76 -5.32
CA VAL A 106 -13.76 7.54 -5.97
C VAL A 106 -13.57 8.87 -5.24
N CYS A 107 -14.66 9.59 -4.98
CA CYS A 107 -14.61 10.87 -4.25
C CYS A 107 -14.05 10.71 -2.82
N TYR A 108 -14.31 9.58 -2.16
CA TYR A 108 -13.86 9.34 -0.79
C TYR A 108 -12.41 8.86 -0.70
N ILE A 109 -11.96 8.01 -1.63
CA ILE A 109 -10.57 7.55 -1.72
C ILE A 109 -9.65 8.70 -2.12
N GLU A 110 -10.09 9.54 -3.07
CA GLU A 110 -9.33 10.69 -3.55
C GLU A 110 -9.71 11.99 -2.84
N ARG A 111 -10.25 11.89 -1.61
CA ARG A 111 -10.76 13.05 -0.87
C ARG A 111 -9.73 14.18 -0.80
N ASP A 112 -8.45 13.88 -0.61
CA ASP A 112 -7.37 14.88 -0.54
C ASP A 112 -7.20 15.67 -1.85
N VAL A 113 -7.53 15.06 -2.99
CA VAL A 113 -7.58 15.75 -4.29
C VAL A 113 -8.82 16.63 -4.35
N PHE A 114 -9.98 16.09 -3.99
CA PHE A 114 -11.25 16.80 -4.04
C PHE A 114 -11.36 17.95 -3.02
N THR A 115 -10.67 17.89 -1.88
CA THR A 115 -10.61 19.01 -0.92
C THR A 115 -9.92 20.24 -1.49
N ASN A 116 -9.09 20.10 -2.52
CA ASN A 116 -8.44 21.22 -3.19
C ASN A 116 -9.32 21.88 -4.26
N VAL A 117 -10.48 21.30 -4.56
CA VAL A 117 -11.45 21.86 -5.51
C VAL A 117 -12.42 22.75 -4.73
N SER A 118 -12.55 24.02 -5.13
CA SER A 118 -13.48 24.93 -4.46
C SER A 118 -14.94 24.57 -4.77
N ASN A 119 -15.80 24.75 -3.77
CA ASN A 119 -17.24 24.52 -3.94
C ASN A 119 -17.83 25.42 -5.03
N ASP A 120 -17.32 26.64 -5.21
CA ASP A 120 -17.78 27.57 -6.25
C ASP A 120 -17.58 26.99 -7.67
N VAL A 121 -16.42 26.35 -7.91
CA VAL A 121 -16.14 25.69 -9.20
C VAL A 121 -17.04 24.47 -9.41
N ILE A 122 -17.34 23.73 -8.34
CA ILE A 122 -18.27 22.59 -8.41
C ILE A 122 -19.68 23.06 -8.71
N ILE A 123 -20.15 24.11 -8.03
CA ILE A 123 -21.48 24.71 -8.21
C ILE A 123 -21.62 25.26 -9.63
N ASP A 124 -20.66 26.06 -10.10
CA ASP A 124 -20.68 26.62 -11.46
C ASP A 124 -20.74 25.50 -12.52
N ARG A 125 -19.87 24.49 -12.40
CA ARG A 125 -19.88 23.34 -13.31
C ARG A 125 -21.21 22.58 -13.25
N PHE A 126 -21.79 22.40 -12.06
CA PHE A 126 -23.06 21.70 -11.88
C PHE A 126 -24.22 22.47 -12.52
N GLN A 127 -24.28 23.79 -12.34
CA GLN A 127 -25.27 24.65 -12.97
C GLN A 127 -25.13 24.67 -14.51
N ASN A 128 -23.91 24.58 -15.01
CA ASN A 128 -23.60 24.56 -16.44
C ASN A 128 -23.82 23.18 -17.10
N MET A 129 -24.02 22.10 -16.34
CA MET A 129 -24.44 20.80 -16.88
C MET A 129 -25.90 20.87 -17.33
N LYS A 130 -26.14 20.99 -18.64
CA LYS A 130 -27.50 21.03 -19.19
C LYS A 130 -28.30 19.76 -18.88
N ILE A 131 -29.55 19.99 -18.47
CA ILE A 131 -30.63 19.02 -18.18
C ILE A 131 -30.56 18.39 -16.77
N ARG A 132 -30.72 19.19 -15.70
CA ARG A 132 -31.45 18.77 -14.48
C ARG A 132 -32.26 19.94 -13.93
N ARG A 133 -33.59 19.79 -13.85
CA ARG A 133 -34.52 20.76 -13.25
C ARG A 133 -34.40 20.69 -11.73
N GLY A 134 -33.50 21.47 -11.16
CA GLY A 134 -33.42 21.73 -9.73
C GLY A 134 -32.75 23.08 -9.56
N GLN A 135 -33.54 24.15 -9.53
CA GLN A 135 -33.06 25.46 -9.13
C GLN A 135 -32.88 25.45 -7.60
N LEU A 136 -31.67 25.77 -7.14
CA LEU A 136 -31.36 26.05 -5.74
C LEU A 136 -31.76 27.49 -5.40
#